data_AF-X1GA15-F1
#
_entry.id   AF-X1GA15-F1
#
_cell.length_a   1.000
_cell.length_b   1.000
_cell.length_c   1.000
_cell.angle_alpha   90.00
_cell.angle_beta   90.00
_cell.angle_gamma   90.00
#
_symmetry.space_group_name_H-M   'P 1'
#
loop_
_entity.id
_entity.type
_entity.pdbx_description
1 polymer ?
#
loop_
_entity_poly.entity_id
_entity_poly.type
_entity_poly.pdbx_seq_one_letter_code
_entity_poly.pdbx_strand_id
1 'polypeptide(L)'
;YHKAVGERLLSLHKDRIKEVVEELSHHFYLSGDKEKAIEYSMIAADRAKNAYANQDAIRFYTWAIKSTKGSIENKEIKKIECLKKR
;
A
#
# COMPACT_ATOMS: atom_id res chain seq x y z
N TYR A 1 -0.37 13.21 -9.16
CA TYR A 1 -1.36 12.59 -10.06
C TYR A 1 -1.84 11.21 -9.58
N HIS A 2 -0.96 10.32 -9.10
CA HIS A 2 -1.34 8.93 -8.76
C HIS A 2 -2.53 8.76 -7.78
N LYS A 3 -2.67 9.62 -6.76
CA LYS A 3 -3.80 9.55 -5.81
C LYS A 3 -5.16 9.67 -6.53
N ALA A 4 -5.31 10.70 -7.36
CA ALA A 4 -6.55 10.98 -8.08
C ALA A 4 -6.91 9.87 -9.07
N VAL A 5 -5.90 9.23 -9.68
CA VAL A 5 -6.10 8.07 -10.56
C VAL A 5 -6.60 6.87 -9.76
N GLY A 6 -5.98 6.57 -8.62
CA GLY A 6 -6.43 5.49 -7.74
C GLY A 6 -7.86 5.71 -7.24
N GLU A 7 -8.21 6.94 -6.88
CA GLU A 7 -9.57 7.30 -6.45
C GLU A 7 -10.59 7.18 -7.59
N ARG A 8 -10.23 7.57 -8.81
CA ARG A 8 -11.08 7.35 -10.00
C ARG A 8 -11.26 5.87 -10.29
N LEU A 9 -10.21 5.07 -10.23
CA LEU A 9 -10.26 3.62 -10.42
C LEU A 9 -11.21 2.98 -9.42
N LEU A 10 -11.11 3.35 -8.14
CA LEU A 10 -12.05 2.90 -7.09
C LEU A 10 -13.49 3.28 -7.39
N SER A 11 -13.72 4.53 -7.81
CA SER A 11 -15.08 4.99 -8.10
C SER A 11 -15.73 4.25 -9.28
N LEU A 12 -14.94 3.90 -10.29
CA LEU A 12 -15.42 3.21 -11.50
C LEU A 12 -15.59 1.70 -11.31
N HIS A 13 -14.85 1.10 -10.39
CA HIS A 13 -14.77 -0.35 -10.20
C HIS A 13 -15.21 -0.81 -8.80
N LYS A 14 -16.12 -0.08 -8.14
CA LYS A 14 -16.57 -0.41 -6.77
C LYS A 14 -17.02 -1.87 -6.61
N ASP A 15 -17.67 -2.43 -7.62
CA ASP A 15 -18.16 -3.82 -7.61
C ASP A 15 -17.15 -4.83 -8.19
N ARG A 16 -16.05 -4.32 -8.78
CA ARG A 16 -15.03 -5.12 -9.49
C ARG A 16 -13.61 -4.73 -9.09
N ILE A 17 -13.41 -4.39 -7.81
CA ILE A 17 -12.11 -3.94 -7.27
C ILE A 17 -11.01 -4.95 -7.56
N LYS A 18 -11.34 -6.24 -7.54
CA LYS A 18 -10.39 -7.33 -7.83
C LYS A 18 -9.73 -7.15 -9.20
N GLU A 19 -10.43 -6.67 -10.22
CA GLU A 19 -9.93 -6.53 -11.59
C GLU A 19 -8.83 -5.48 -11.71
N VAL A 20 -8.90 -4.42 -10.89
CA VAL A 20 -7.98 -3.28 -10.93
C VAL A 20 -7.04 -3.21 -9.72
N VAL A 21 -6.99 -4.26 -8.89
CA VAL A 21 -6.29 -4.21 -7.60
C VAL A 21 -4.79 -3.97 -7.71
N GLU A 22 -4.17 -4.43 -8.80
CA GLU A 22 -2.75 -4.24 -9.10
C GLU A 22 -2.44 -2.79 -9.46
N GLU A 23 -3.32 -2.16 -10.23
CA GLU A 23 -3.24 -0.74 -10.60
C GLU A 23 -3.49 0.16 -9.39
N LEU A 24 -4.48 -0.20 -8.56
CA LEU A 24 -4.76 0.49 -7.29
C LEU A 24 -3.53 0.44 -6.37
N SER A 25 -2.94 -0.74 -6.20
CA SER A 25 -1.71 -0.93 -5.44
C SER A 25 -0.59 -0.01 -5.93
N HIS A 26 -0.33 0.00 -7.24
CA HIS A 26 0.70 0.84 -7.84
C HIS A 26 0.44 2.34 -7.66
N HIS A 27 -0.79 2.80 -7.93
CA HIS A 27 -1.14 4.21 -7.81
C HIS A 27 -1.14 4.70 -6.36
N PHE A 28 -1.65 3.90 -5.42
CA PHE A 28 -1.62 4.32 -4.02
C PHE A 28 -0.21 4.28 -3.43
N TYR A 29 0.60 3.29 -3.78
CA TYR A 29 2.02 3.26 -3.40
C TYR A 29 2.77 4.52 -3.87
N LEU A 30 2.65 4.87 -5.16
CA LEU A 30 3.31 6.07 -5.71
C LEU A 30 2.72 7.39 -5.19
N SER A 31 1.48 7.37 -4.73
CA SER A 31 0.85 8.56 -4.14
C SER A 31 1.32 8.86 -2.71
N GLY A 32 1.94 7.89 -2.03
CA GLY A 32 2.29 7.99 -0.62
C GLY A 32 1.10 7.81 0.34
N ASP A 33 -0.09 7.48 -0.15
CA ASP A 33 -1.25 7.12 0.66
C ASP A 33 -1.02 5.74 1.31
N LYS A 34 -0.35 5.75 2.46
CA LYS A 34 0.15 4.53 3.13
C LYS A 34 -0.96 3.53 3.42
N GLU A 35 -2.12 4.00 3.88
CA GLU A 35 -3.24 3.12 4.25
C GLU A 35 -3.74 2.33 3.04
N LYS A 36 -4.08 3.04 1.96
CA LYS A 36 -4.55 2.40 0.73
C LYS A 36 -3.45 1.61 0.03
N ALA A 37 -2.20 2.09 0.08
CA ALA A 37 -1.06 1.36 -0.47
C ALA A 37 -0.90 0.00 0.21
N ILE A 38 -1.01 -0.07 1.56
CA ILE A 38 -0.95 -1.33 2.30
C ILE A 38 -2.12 -2.24 1.89
N GLU A 39 -3.35 -1.72 1.94
CA GLU A 39 -4.56 -2.50 1.66
C GLU A 39 -4.51 -3.16 0.27
N TYR A 40 -4.34 -2.35 -0.78
CA TYR A 40 -4.39 -2.87 -2.15
C TYR A 40 -3.13 -3.64 -2.53
N SER A 41 -1.97 -3.32 -1.94
CA SER A 41 -0.77 -4.14 -2.13
C SER A 41 -0.92 -5.54 -1.54
N MET A 42 -1.54 -5.68 -0.37
CA MET A 42 -1.79 -6.99 0.23
C MET A 42 -2.72 -7.84 -0.64
N ILE A 43 -3.83 -7.27 -1.10
CA ILE A 43 -4.80 -7.99 -1.94
C ILE A 43 -4.16 -8.38 -3.28
N ALA A 44 -3.42 -7.47 -3.93
CA ALA A 44 -2.71 -7.75 -5.17
C ALA A 44 -1.65 -8.84 -4.98
N ALA A 45 -0.90 -8.82 -3.87
CA ALA A 45 0.10 -9.82 -3.56
C ALA A 45 -0.51 -11.21 -3.35
N ASP A 46 -1.60 -11.31 -2.58
CA ASP A 46 -2.29 -12.59 -2.36
C ASP A 46 -2.87 -13.14 -3.67
N ARG A 47 -3.42 -12.29 -4.53
CA ARG A 47 -3.90 -12.69 -5.85
C ARG A 47 -2.77 -13.22 -6.73
N ALA A 48 -1.66 -12.50 -6.81
CA ALA A 48 -0.48 -12.92 -7.57
C ALA A 48 0.12 -14.24 -7.04
N LYS A 49 0.20 -14.39 -5.71
CA LYS A 49 0.65 -15.62 -5.04
C LYS A 49 -0.23 -16.81 -5.43
N ASN A 50 -1.55 -16.66 -5.38
CA ASN A 50 -2.50 -17.71 -5.73
C ASN A 50 -2.44 -18.08 -7.23
N ALA A 51 -2.00 -17.15 -8.08
CA ALA A 51 -1.76 -17.37 -9.51
C ALA A 51 -0.33 -17.86 -9.82
N TYR A 52 0.50 -18.15 -8.81
CA TYR A 52 1.91 -18.49 -8.93
C TYR A 52 2.79 -17.41 -9.62
N ALA A 53 2.30 -16.19 -9.73
CA ALA A 53 3.03 -15.01 -10.19
C ALA A 53 3.94 -14.47 -9.07
N ASN A 54 4.90 -15.29 -8.63
CA ASN A 54 5.68 -15.06 -7.41
C ASN A 54 6.47 -13.74 -7.42
N GLN A 55 6.99 -13.33 -8.57
CA GLN A 55 7.71 -12.06 -8.70
C GLN A 55 6.79 -10.85 -8.44
N ASP A 56 5.55 -10.92 -8.92
CA ASP A 56 4.55 -9.87 -8.69
C ASP A 56 4.09 -9.88 -7.23
N ALA A 57 3.89 -11.06 -6.64
CA ALA A 57 3.58 -11.19 -5.22
C ALA A 57 4.66 -10.56 -4.33
N ILE A 58 5.94 -10.85 -4.60
CA ILE A 58 7.08 -10.25 -3.89
C ILE A 58 7.06 -8.72 -4.05
N ARG A 59 6.85 -8.22 -5.26
CA ARG A 59 6.79 -6.77 -5.53
C ARG A 59 5.70 -6.10 -4.69
N PHE A 60 4.48 -6.64 -4.70
CA PHE A 60 3.36 -6.05 -3.98
C PHE A 60 3.52 -6.16 -2.45
N TYR A 61 3.93 -7.30 -1.90
CA TYR A 61 4.23 -7.38 -0.46
C TYR A 61 5.35 -6.42 -0.05
N THR A 62 6.36 -6.21 -0.90
CA THR A 62 7.42 -5.23 -0.64
C THR A 62 6.86 -3.80 -0.55
N TRP A 63 5.90 -3.42 -1.40
CA TRP A 63 5.25 -2.12 -1.32
C TRP A 63 4.41 -1.95 -0.06
N ALA A 64 3.69 -3.00 0.37
CA ALA A 64 2.99 -3.00 1.65
C ALA A 64 3.98 -2.76 2.82
N ILE A 65 5.09 -3.51 2.86
CA ILE A 65 6.11 -3.37 3.91
C ILE A 65 6.77 -1.98 3.89
N LYS A 66 7.08 -1.41 2.72
CA LYS A 66 7.65 -0.07 2.63
C LYS A 66 6.67 0.99 3.15
N SER A 67 5.39 0.80 2.88
CA SER A 67 4.32 1.69 3.35
C SER A 67 4.11 1.60 4.87
N THR A 68 4.40 0.46 5.50
CA THR A 68 4.37 0.33 6.98
C THR A 68 5.62 0.92 7.64
N LYS A 69 6.83 0.71 7.10
CA LYS A 69 8.09 1.18 7.73
C LYS A 69 8.15 2.70 7.93
N GLY A 70 7.62 3.48 6.99
CA GLY A 70 7.50 4.93 7.17
C GLY A 70 6.56 5.38 8.30
N SER A 71 5.78 4.47 8.90
CA SER A 71 4.95 4.73 10.09
C SER A 71 5.59 4.22 11.39
N ILE A 72 6.47 3.22 11.32
CA ILE A 72 7.18 2.65 12.48
C ILE A 72 8.31 3.59 12.94
N GLU A 73 9.16 4.07 12.02
CA GLU A 73 10.25 5.00 12.35
C GLU A 73 9.71 6.31 12.97
N ASN A 74 8.56 6.79 12.49
CA ASN A 74 7.90 7.98 13.03
C ASN A 74 7.33 7.80 14.45
N LYS A 75 6.91 6.57 14.83
CA LYS A 75 6.38 6.30 16.18
C LYS A 75 7.49 6.19 17.21
N GLU A 76 8.62 5.57 16.85
CA GLU A 76 9.77 5.42 17.75
C GLU A 76 10.48 6.76 18.01
N ILE A 77 10.66 7.60 16.98
CA ILE A 77 11.26 8.94 17.13
C ILE A 77 10.40 9.83 18.05
N LYS A 78 9.08 9.86 17.87
CA LYS A 78 8.17 10.64 18.75
C LYS A 78 8.20 10.16 20.20
N LYS A 79 8.34 8.85 20.44
CA LYS A 79 8.42 8.28 21.79
C LYS A 79 9.73 8.69 22.47
N ILE A 80 10.84 8.70 21.73
CA ILE A 80 12.16 9.16 22.21
C ILE A 80 12.15 10.67 22.49
N GLU A 81 11.57 11.50 21.63
CA GLU A 81 11.46 12.95 21.86
C GLU A 81 10.63 13.28 23.11
N CYS A 82 9.55 12.57 23.35
CA CYS A 82 8.71 12.76 24.55
C CYS A 82 9.48 12.45 25.85
N LEU A 83 10.38 11.46 25.82
CA LEU A 83 11.21 11.07 26.96
C LEU A 83 12.38 12.04 27.21
N LYS A 84 12.83 12.78 26.20
CA LYS A 84 13.93 13.77 26.31
C LYS A 84 13.49 15.14 26.83
N LYS A 85 12.18 15.41 26.89
CA LYS A 85 11.61 16.67 27.41
C LYS A 85 11.20 16.60 28.90
N ARG A 86 11.63 15.56 29.62
CA ARG A 86 11.42 15.39 31.06
C ARG A 86 12.67 15.74 31.85
#